data_AF-A0A3Q3WQH2-F1
#
_entry.id   AF-A0A3Q3WQH2-F1
#
_cell.length_a   1.000
_cell.length_b   1.000
_cell.length_c   1.000
_cell.angle_alpha   90.00
_cell.angle_beta   90.00
_cell.angle_gamma   90.00
#
_symmetry.space_group_name_H-M   'P 1'
#
loop_
_entity.id
_entity.type
_entity.pdbx_description
1 polymer ?
#
loop_
_entity_poly.entity_id
_entity_poly.type
_entity_poly.pdbx_seq_one_letter_code
_entity_poly.pdbx_strand_id
1 'polypeptide(L)'
;RQKCKFRVLVLLLREKKSPISNLDMVFTGESVTFTCTIDVSSGWDFLWYHNGNDIQSTGSTYTINSINDHDRGEYHCQARRGKYPFYTEASNVKNLQVFALPKPSLKLLTPWTDVFENETLTFSCEVDDSDWMFSWYRNQDLNIARGTLLDGGTYECMGKRRKTMHETVRSDKRILHVSGKPKLLCSPSNSVMHTGDSVSFSCHINVSSGWEFLWYKDGTQLVESGNNHTILSVLTRNTGSYSCQTRRGRNVVFLSPQSQAVKLDVKVGVSPFGLCVYRAHIVKTQDDPEQSLYTCQGIRAGSPSYSEISDQFKTKNLREYNWALNVAGFSV
;
A
#
# COMPACT_ATOMS: atom_id res chain seq x y z
N ARG A 1 -16.38 42.55 -60.33
CA ARG A 1 -16.57 42.62 -58.86
C ARG A 1 -15.59 41.62 -58.23
N GLN A 2 -14.43 42.09 -57.78
CA GLN A 2 -13.37 41.24 -57.24
C GLN A 2 -13.80 40.75 -55.86
N LYS A 3 -14.11 39.45 -55.75
CA LYS A 3 -14.41 38.81 -54.46
C LYS A 3 -13.08 38.47 -53.79
N CYS A 4 -12.84 39.00 -52.60
CA CYS A 4 -11.79 38.47 -51.73
C CYS A 4 -12.12 37.00 -51.44
N LYS A 5 -11.24 36.09 -51.85
CA LYS A 5 -11.25 34.73 -51.32
C LYS A 5 -10.60 34.81 -49.96
N PHE A 6 -11.43 34.74 -48.93
CA PHE A 6 -10.94 34.52 -47.59
C PHE A 6 -10.54 33.04 -47.47
N ARG A 7 -9.24 32.78 -47.56
CA ARG A 7 -8.66 31.52 -47.13
C ARG A 7 -8.10 31.73 -45.74
N VAL A 8 -8.73 31.13 -44.73
CA VAL A 8 -8.06 30.87 -43.46
C VAL A 8 -7.08 29.74 -43.72
N LEU A 9 -5.87 30.09 -44.17
CA LEU A 9 -4.75 29.24 -43.87
C LEU A 9 -4.28 29.59 -42.45
N VAL A 10 -4.60 28.66 -41.55
CA VAL A 10 -3.93 28.46 -40.27
C VAL A 10 -4.45 29.33 -39.12
N LEU A 11 -5.46 28.79 -38.42
CA LEU A 11 -5.41 28.75 -36.97
C LEU A 11 -4.05 28.16 -36.62
N LEU A 12 -3.15 28.90 -35.98
CA LEU A 12 -1.96 28.29 -35.35
C LEU A 12 -2.36 27.54 -34.07
N LEU A 13 -3.45 26.77 -34.15
CA LEU A 13 -3.44 25.46 -33.54
C LEU A 13 -2.80 24.57 -34.61
N ARG A 14 -1.56 24.13 -34.38
CA ARG A 14 -1.15 22.83 -34.92
C ARG A 14 -2.13 21.82 -34.34
N GLU A 15 -3.26 21.64 -34.99
CA GLU A 15 -4.40 20.98 -34.38
C GLU A 15 -4.40 19.50 -34.71
N LYS A 16 -4.49 18.71 -33.66
CA LYS A 16 -5.16 17.42 -33.73
C LYS A 16 -6.51 17.71 -33.10
N LYS A 17 -7.59 17.48 -33.85
CA LYS A 17 -8.96 17.60 -33.36
C LYS A 17 -9.17 16.66 -32.18
N SER A 18 -9.93 17.09 -31.18
CA SER A 18 -10.42 16.17 -30.17
C SER A 18 -11.32 15.11 -30.84
N PRO A 19 -11.20 13.82 -30.47
CA PRO A 19 -12.06 12.77 -31.02
C PRO A 19 -13.53 12.89 -30.59
N ILE A 20 -13.84 13.73 -29.59
CA ILE A 20 -15.16 13.81 -28.94
C ILE A 20 -15.98 15.01 -29.46
N SER A 21 -15.31 16.08 -29.91
CA SER A 21 -15.96 17.23 -30.54
C SER A 21 -14.99 17.89 -31.53
N ASN A 22 -15.50 18.27 -32.69
CA ASN A 22 -14.74 18.95 -33.74
C ASN A 22 -14.45 20.44 -33.37
N LEU A 23 -14.17 20.70 -32.09
CA LEU A 23 -14.08 22.02 -31.48
C LEU A 23 -12.70 22.23 -30.85
N ASP A 24 -12.05 23.32 -31.25
CA ASP A 24 -10.79 23.82 -30.72
C ASP A 24 -10.97 24.25 -29.25
N MET A 25 -10.47 23.45 -28.29
CA MET A 25 -10.57 23.77 -26.86
C MET A 25 -9.39 24.64 -26.42
N VAL A 26 -9.69 25.85 -25.92
CA VAL A 26 -8.72 26.79 -25.36
C VAL A 26 -9.02 27.02 -23.88
N PHE A 27 -8.00 26.95 -23.05
CA PHE A 27 -8.12 27.15 -21.61
C PHE A 27 -7.67 28.55 -21.18
N THR A 28 -8.28 29.07 -20.11
CA THR A 28 -7.86 30.33 -19.48
C THR A 28 -6.36 30.35 -19.18
N GLY A 29 -5.69 31.45 -19.48
CA GLY A 29 -4.24 31.63 -19.31
C GLY A 29 -3.40 31.22 -20.52
N GLU A 30 -3.96 30.47 -21.47
CA GLU A 30 -3.25 30.14 -22.70
C GLU A 30 -3.10 31.34 -23.65
N SER A 31 -2.12 31.25 -24.54
CA SER A 31 -1.92 32.23 -25.61
C SER A 31 -2.58 31.75 -26.91
N VAL A 32 -3.32 32.65 -27.56
CA VAL A 32 -3.99 32.40 -28.84
C VAL A 32 -3.52 33.43 -29.86
N THR A 33 -3.11 32.97 -31.04
CA THR A 33 -2.74 33.82 -32.17
C THR A 33 -3.68 33.58 -33.35
N PHE A 34 -4.42 34.61 -33.73
CA PHE A 34 -5.20 34.67 -34.96
C PHE A 34 -4.31 35.16 -36.11
N THR A 35 -4.50 34.61 -37.31
CA THR A 35 -3.77 35.03 -38.52
C THR A 35 -4.75 35.31 -39.65
N CYS A 36 -4.59 36.46 -40.30
CA CYS A 36 -5.37 36.89 -41.45
C CYS A 36 -4.44 36.98 -42.65
N THR A 37 -4.83 36.40 -43.79
CA THR A 37 -3.99 36.35 -45.00
C THR A 37 -4.78 36.75 -46.22
N ILE A 38 -4.08 37.34 -47.20
CA ILE A 38 -4.64 37.68 -48.51
C ILE A 38 -3.70 37.10 -49.58
N ASP A 39 -4.26 36.27 -50.47
CA ASP A 39 -3.52 35.53 -51.49
C ASP A 39 -2.84 36.44 -52.55
N VAL A 40 -3.21 37.72 -52.62
CA VAL A 40 -2.77 38.65 -53.67
C VAL A 40 -2.11 39.90 -53.10
N SER A 41 -0.85 40.12 -53.50
CA SER A 41 -0.03 41.33 -53.30
C SER A 41 0.31 41.70 -51.84
N SER A 42 1.42 42.44 -51.65
CA SER A 42 1.87 42.97 -50.36
C SER A 42 1.31 44.38 -50.08
N GLY A 43 1.50 44.89 -48.85
CA GLY A 43 1.11 46.25 -48.46
C GLY A 43 -0.35 46.39 -48.00
N TRP A 44 -0.91 45.34 -47.41
CA TRP A 44 -2.23 45.37 -46.77
C TRP A 44 -2.10 45.63 -45.27
N ASP A 45 -2.96 46.50 -44.76
CA ASP A 45 -3.15 46.68 -43.32
C ASP A 45 -4.37 45.87 -42.90
N PHE A 46 -4.20 44.98 -41.92
CA PHE A 46 -5.28 44.15 -41.40
C PHE A 46 -5.94 44.81 -40.19
N LEU A 47 -7.26 44.70 -40.11
CA LEU A 47 -8.10 45.13 -39.00
C LEU A 47 -8.78 43.91 -38.39
N TRP A 48 -8.88 43.91 -37.06
CA TRP A 48 -9.43 42.79 -36.29
C TRP A 48 -10.67 43.23 -35.53
N TYR A 49 -11.68 42.37 -35.52
CA TYR A 49 -12.96 42.62 -34.86
C TYR A 49 -13.31 41.50 -33.89
N HIS A 50 -13.82 41.86 -32.71
CA HIS A 50 -14.35 40.96 -31.69
C HIS A 50 -15.79 41.35 -31.37
N ASN A 51 -16.74 40.43 -31.57
CA ASN A 51 -18.17 40.68 -31.40
C ASN A 51 -18.66 41.94 -32.15
N GLY A 52 -18.07 42.19 -33.33
CA GLY A 52 -18.37 43.37 -34.16
C GLY A 52 -17.63 44.65 -33.79
N ASN A 53 -16.90 44.69 -32.68
CA ASN A 53 -16.12 45.86 -32.25
C ASN A 53 -14.69 45.79 -32.77
N ASP A 54 -14.15 46.92 -33.22
CA ASP A 54 -12.75 47.03 -33.68
C ASP A 54 -11.77 46.94 -32.49
N ILE A 55 -10.84 45.99 -32.57
CA ILE A 55 -9.84 45.70 -31.52
C ILE A 55 -8.69 46.74 -31.54
N GLN A 56 -8.61 47.61 -32.55
CA GLN A 56 -7.52 48.56 -32.75
C GLN A 56 -6.14 47.88 -32.88
N SER A 57 -6.12 46.63 -33.34
CA SER A 57 -4.89 45.88 -33.63
C SER A 57 -4.62 45.90 -35.14
N THR A 58 -3.36 46.14 -35.51
CA THR A 58 -2.92 46.16 -36.91
C THR A 58 -1.88 45.07 -37.15
N GLY A 59 -1.89 44.53 -38.37
CA GLY A 59 -0.96 43.49 -38.79
C GLY A 59 -1.64 42.15 -39.05
N SER A 60 -0.98 41.29 -39.82
CA SER A 60 -1.52 40.00 -40.29
C SER A 60 -1.78 38.99 -39.17
N THR A 61 -1.34 39.28 -37.94
CA THR A 61 -1.54 38.43 -36.77
C THR A 61 -2.04 39.25 -35.59
N TYR A 62 -2.96 38.68 -34.82
CA TYR A 62 -3.43 39.23 -33.56
C TYR A 62 -3.26 38.17 -32.47
N THR A 63 -2.51 38.50 -31.40
CA THR A 63 -2.18 37.56 -30.32
C THR A 63 -2.76 38.03 -29.00
N ILE A 64 -3.47 37.13 -28.32
CA ILE A 64 -3.90 37.27 -26.94
C ILE A 64 -2.98 36.39 -26.10
N ASN A 65 -2.13 36.98 -25.26
CA ASN A 65 -1.09 36.23 -24.54
C ASN A 65 -1.62 35.39 -23.38
N SER A 66 -2.72 35.81 -22.75
CA SER A 66 -3.33 35.15 -21.61
C SER A 66 -4.84 35.31 -21.73
N ILE A 67 -5.47 34.31 -22.33
CA ILE A 67 -6.89 34.33 -22.63
C ILE A 67 -7.73 34.21 -21.36
N ASN A 68 -8.86 34.89 -21.31
CA ASN A 68 -9.84 34.81 -20.23
C ASN A 68 -11.27 34.73 -20.78
N ASP A 69 -12.26 34.64 -19.91
CA ASP A 69 -13.66 34.43 -20.32
C ASP A 69 -14.24 35.58 -21.17
N HIS A 70 -13.73 36.81 -21.02
CA HIS A 70 -14.16 37.97 -21.82
C HIS A 70 -13.68 37.91 -23.27
N ASP A 71 -12.64 37.13 -23.55
CA ASP A 71 -12.13 36.91 -24.92
C ASP A 71 -13.00 35.91 -25.69
N ARG A 72 -14.04 35.34 -25.06
CA ARG A 72 -15.01 34.48 -25.73
C ARG A 72 -15.78 35.28 -26.79
N GLY A 73 -16.10 34.65 -27.91
CA GLY A 73 -17.02 35.20 -28.90
C GLY A 73 -16.49 35.13 -30.32
N GLU A 74 -16.97 36.05 -31.15
CA GLU A 74 -16.82 35.99 -32.59
C GLU A 74 -15.69 36.89 -33.07
N TYR A 75 -14.71 36.29 -33.74
CA TYR A 75 -13.58 36.99 -34.34
C TYR A 75 -13.66 36.97 -35.86
N HIS A 76 -13.40 38.12 -36.48
CA HIS A 76 -13.22 38.25 -37.91
C HIS A 76 -12.21 39.36 -38.23
N CYS A 77 -11.68 39.36 -39.45
CA CYS A 77 -10.75 40.36 -39.93
C CYS A 77 -11.18 40.95 -41.28
N GLN A 78 -10.71 42.16 -41.53
CA GLN A 78 -10.75 42.84 -42.83
C GLN A 78 -9.35 43.36 -43.15
N ALA A 79 -9.11 43.73 -44.40
CA ALA A 79 -7.92 44.47 -44.76
C ALA A 79 -8.25 45.74 -45.52
N ARG A 80 -7.37 46.73 -45.39
CA ARG A 80 -7.43 47.98 -46.14
C ARG A 80 -6.10 48.28 -46.82
N ARG A 81 -6.16 49.08 -47.87
CA ARG A 81 -4.96 49.56 -48.57
C ARG A 81 -5.16 50.92 -49.22
N GLY A 82 -4.09 51.71 -49.23
CA GLY A 82 -4.00 53.00 -49.93
C GLY A 82 -4.42 54.20 -49.08
N LYS A 83 -4.06 55.41 -49.56
CA LYS A 83 -4.35 56.70 -48.90
C LYS A 83 -5.85 57.02 -48.84
N TYR A 84 -6.62 56.54 -49.82
CA TYR A 84 -8.08 56.44 -49.76
C TYR A 84 -8.42 54.96 -49.59
N PRO A 85 -8.72 54.52 -48.35
CA PRO A 85 -8.67 53.10 -48.01
C PRO A 85 -9.71 52.31 -48.78
N PHE A 86 -9.24 51.40 -49.64
CA PHE A 86 -10.06 50.33 -50.19
C PHE A 86 -10.13 49.21 -49.17
N TYR A 87 -11.34 48.86 -48.72
CA TYR A 87 -11.57 47.76 -47.79
C TYR A 87 -11.92 46.47 -48.53
N THR A 88 -11.42 45.35 -48.03
CA THR A 88 -11.87 44.02 -48.44
C THR A 88 -13.22 43.68 -47.81
N GLU A 89 -13.89 42.66 -48.35
CA GLU A 89 -14.97 41.98 -47.62
C GLU A 89 -14.44 41.40 -46.29
N ALA A 90 -15.35 41.25 -45.32
CA ALA A 90 -15.03 40.58 -44.05
C ALA A 90 -14.68 39.11 -44.26
N SER A 91 -13.84 38.60 -43.36
CA SER A 91 -13.54 37.19 -43.26
C SER A 91 -14.74 36.33 -42.88
N ASN A 92 -14.59 35.00 -42.96
CA ASN A 92 -15.47 34.15 -42.16
C ASN A 92 -15.27 34.43 -40.66
N VAL A 93 -16.33 34.25 -39.90
CA VAL A 93 -16.31 34.37 -38.45
C VAL A 93 -15.71 33.10 -37.84
N LYS A 94 -14.85 33.25 -36.83
CA LYS A 94 -14.40 32.15 -35.96
C LYS A 94 -14.94 32.41 -34.57
N ASN A 95 -15.71 31.45 -34.06
CA ASN A 95 -16.21 31.50 -32.70
C ASN A 95 -15.17 30.86 -31.75
N LEU A 96 -14.64 31.65 -30.83
CA LEU A 96 -13.70 31.24 -29.82
C LEU A 96 -14.45 30.85 -28.55
N GLN A 97 -14.22 29.62 -28.10
CA GLN A 97 -14.71 29.10 -26.83
C GLN A 97 -13.57 29.05 -25.82
N VAL A 98 -13.82 29.54 -24.60
CA VAL A 98 -12.83 29.59 -23.52
C VAL A 98 -13.33 28.74 -22.37
N PHE A 99 -12.49 27.84 -21.89
CA PHE A 99 -12.80 26.91 -20.80
C PHE A 99 -11.88 27.18 -19.60
N ALA A 100 -12.38 26.97 -18.38
CA ALA A 100 -11.52 26.97 -17.21
C ALA A 100 -10.57 25.75 -17.25
N LEU A 101 -9.35 25.91 -16.73
CA LEU A 101 -8.40 24.80 -16.63
C LEU A 101 -9.01 23.65 -15.82
N PRO A 102 -8.93 22.40 -16.32
CA PRO A 102 -9.46 21.26 -15.61
C PRO A 102 -8.61 20.96 -14.37
N LYS A 103 -9.24 20.42 -13.33
CA LYS A 103 -8.54 19.89 -12.16
C LYS A 103 -8.26 18.40 -12.38
N PRO A 104 -6.98 17.95 -12.39
CA PRO A 104 -6.66 16.54 -12.54
C PRO A 104 -7.18 15.68 -11.39
N SER A 105 -7.55 14.44 -11.72
CA SER A 105 -7.97 13.41 -10.77
C SER A 105 -6.85 12.41 -10.54
N LEU A 106 -6.37 12.31 -9.30
CA LEU A 106 -5.42 11.29 -8.89
C LEU A 106 -6.18 10.03 -8.47
N LYS A 107 -6.07 8.97 -9.28
CA LYS A 107 -6.72 7.68 -9.03
C LYS A 107 -5.70 6.62 -8.64
N LEU A 108 -6.04 5.87 -7.61
CA LEU A 108 -5.26 4.72 -7.19
C LEU A 108 -5.69 3.52 -8.05
N LEU A 109 -4.72 2.89 -8.73
CA LEU A 109 -5.01 1.71 -9.58
C LEU A 109 -4.87 0.41 -8.79
N THR A 110 -4.07 0.41 -7.73
CA THR A 110 -3.99 -0.69 -6.77
C THR A 110 -5.19 -0.66 -5.81
N PRO A 111 -5.67 -1.81 -5.30
CA PRO A 111 -6.82 -1.81 -4.39
C PRO A 111 -6.49 -1.41 -2.93
N TRP A 112 -5.24 -1.09 -2.61
CA TRP A 112 -4.78 -0.78 -1.24
C TRP A 112 -4.04 0.56 -1.15
N THR A 113 -4.24 1.25 -0.03
CA THR A 113 -3.71 2.60 0.27
C THR A 113 -2.52 2.60 1.24
N ASP A 114 -2.07 1.41 1.60
CA ASP A 114 -1.07 1.18 2.62
C ASP A 114 -0.23 -0.04 2.23
N VAL A 115 1.07 0.08 2.48
CA VAL A 115 2.08 -0.80 1.89
C VAL A 115 3.21 -1.07 2.86
N PHE A 116 3.94 -2.16 2.63
CA PHE A 116 5.24 -2.35 3.27
C PHE A 116 6.34 -1.54 2.56
N GLU A 117 7.46 -1.36 3.24
CA GLU A 117 8.67 -0.84 2.60
C GLU A 117 9.02 -1.65 1.34
N ASN A 118 9.37 -0.94 0.25
CA ASN A 118 9.69 -1.50 -1.07
C ASN A 118 8.52 -2.14 -1.83
N GLU A 119 7.30 -2.09 -1.32
CA GLU A 119 6.13 -2.47 -2.11
C GLU A 119 5.71 -1.32 -3.03
N THR A 120 5.47 -1.64 -4.30
CA THR A 120 5.12 -0.66 -5.32
C THR A 120 3.62 -0.43 -5.38
N LEU A 121 3.22 0.84 -5.43
CA LEU A 121 1.86 1.24 -5.79
C LEU A 121 1.81 1.90 -7.14
N THR A 122 0.66 1.77 -7.80
CA THR A 122 0.43 2.39 -9.10
C THR A 122 -0.76 3.34 -9.01
N PHE A 123 -0.54 4.55 -9.52
CA PHE A 123 -1.56 5.58 -9.64
C PHE A 123 -1.70 6.02 -11.11
N SER A 124 -2.90 6.46 -11.49
CA SER A 124 -3.13 7.24 -12.69
C SER A 124 -3.48 8.68 -12.32
N CYS A 125 -3.05 9.61 -13.17
CA CYS A 125 -3.53 10.98 -13.15
C CYS A 125 -4.39 11.14 -14.40
N GLU A 126 -5.61 11.64 -14.22
CA GLU A 126 -6.60 11.71 -15.29
C GLU A 126 -7.16 13.12 -15.41
N VAL A 127 -7.28 13.57 -16.66
CA VAL A 127 -7.99 14.78 -17.07
C VAL A 127 -8.86 14.35 -18.24
N ASP A 128 -10.05 14.94 -18.38
CA ASP A 128 -11.00 14.66 -19.47
C ASP A 128 -10.49 15.22 -20.82
N ASP A 129 -9.34 14.74 -21.31
CA ASP A 129 -8.78 14.87 -22.65
C ASP A 129 -7.45 14.07 -22.74
N SER A 130 -7.05 13.63 -23.93
CA SER A 130 -5.79 12.89 -24.18
C SER A 130 -4.55 13.77 -24.41
N ASP A 131 -4.72 15.08 -24.55
CA ASP A 131 -3.65 16.03 -24.91
C ASP A 131 -2.74 16.45 -23.73
N TRP A 132 -2.93 15.85 -22.57
CA TRP A 132 -2.19 16.13 -21.34
C TRP A 132 -1.00 15.18 -21.14
N MET A 133 0.03 15.70 -20.48
CA MET A 133 1.09 14.95 -19.81
C MET A 133 1.01 15.22 -18.32
N PHE A 134 1.59 14.36 -17.50
CA PHE A 134 1.45 14.46 -16.05
C PHE A 134 2.79 14.57 -15.35
N SER A 135 2.87 15.54 -14.44
CA SER A 135 3.93 15.69 -13.46
C SER A 135 3.45 15.18 -12.11
N TRP A 136 4.32 14.49 -11.38
CA TRP A 136 4.00 13.83 -10.12
C TRP A 136 4.77 14.49 -8.97
N TYR A 137 4.08 14.72 -7.86
CA TYR A 137 4.63 15.38 -6.69
C TYR A 137 4.48 14.50 -5.46
N ARG A 138 5.52 14.49 -4.63
CA ARG A 138 5.53 13.84 -3.32
C ARG A 138 6.01 14.83 -2.28
N ASN A 139 5.25 15.02 -1.21
CA ASN A 139 5.60 15.95 -0.13
C ASN A 139 5.99 17.34 -0.64
N GLN A 140 5.33 17.79 -1.72
CA GLN A 140 5.58 19.05 -2.44
C GLN A 140 6.79 19.05 -3.40
N ASP A 141 7.68 18.07 -3.30
CA ASP A 141 8.82 17.90 -4.21
C ASP A 141 8.40 17.24 -5.53
N LEU A 142 8.88 17.80 -6.65
CA LEU A 142 8.76 17.23 -7.98
C LEU A 142 9.85 16.18 -8.15
N ASN A 143 9.57 14.89 -7.99
CA ASN A 143 10.50 13.82 -8.41
C ASN A 143 9.91 12.43 -8.24
N ILE A 144 9.14 11.98 -9.24
CA ILE A 144 8.86 10.55 -9.39
C ILE A 144 8.89 10.19 -10.86
N ALA A 145 9.83 9.31 -11.23
CA ALA A 145 9.87 8.71 -12.54
C ALA A 145 8.72 7.70 -12.67
N ARG A 146 7.62 8.15 -13.29
CA ARG A 146 6.38 7.36 -13.53
C ARG A 146 5.58 7.09 -12.25
N GLY A 147 4.29 6.83 -12.37
CA GLY A 147 3.35 6.64 -11.25
C GLY A 147 3.57 5.39 -10.39
N THR A 148 4.82 4.91 -10.28
CA THR A 148 5.24 3.83 -9.39
C THR A 148 5.81 4.44 -8.11
N LEU A 149 5.14 4.23 -6.99
CA LEU A 149 5.48 4.84 -5.71
C LEU A 149 6.04 3.78 -4.78
N LEU A 150 7.22 4.03 -4.22
CA LEU A 150 7.96 3.08 -3.37
C LEU A 150 7.80 3.39 -1.86
N ASP A 151 7.34 4.58 -1.51
CA ASP A 151 7.46 5.09 -0.15
C ASP A 151 6.22 5.86 0.33
N GLY A 152 6.14 6.10 1.64
CA GLY A 152 5.07 6.85 2.28
C GLY A 152 5.17 8.35 2.00
N GLY A 153 4.03 9.05 2.00
CA GLY A 153 4.01 10.48 1.78
C GLY A 153 2.68 10.99 1.24
N THR A 154 2.64 12.29 0.96
CA THR A 154 1.49 12.94 0.34
C THR A 154 1.74 13.11 -1.15
N TYR A 155 0.83 12.59 -1.97
CA TYR A 155 0.93 12.53 -3.42
C TYR A 155 -0.10 13.42 -4.09
N GLU A 156 0.35 14.11 -5.14
CA GLU A 156 -0.45 14.96 -6.01
C GLU A 156 0.04 14.80 -7.46
N CYS A 157 -0.81 15.11 -8.42
CA CYS A 157 -0.41 15.20 -9.83
C CYS A 157 -0.86 16.53 -10.45
N MET A 158 -0.18 16.92 -11.53
CA MET A 158 -0.48 18.12 -12.31
C MET A 158 -0.50 17.79 -13.79
N GLY A 159 -1.52 18.28 -14.50
CA GLY A 159 -1.60 18.18 -15.95
C GLY A 159 -0.77 19.29 -16.60
N LYS A 160 0.00 18.93 -17.62
CA LYS A 160 0.72 19.85 -18.50
C LYS A 160 0.34 19.57 -19.94
N ARG A 161 -0.20 20.57 -20.63
CA ARG A 161 -0.64 20.41 -22.01
C ARG A 161 0.58 20.28 -22.93
N ARG A 162 0.56 19.31 -23.85
CA ARG A 162 1.72 18.96 -24.69
C ARG A 162 2.25 20.11 -25.57
N LYS A 163 1.35 20.96 -26.07
CA LYS A 163 1.68 21.97 -27.10
C LYS A 163 1.97 23.33 -26.49
N THR A 164 1.08 23.80 -25.62
CA THR A 164 1.16 25.12 -24.99
C THR A 164 2.04 25.11 -23.75
N MET A 165 2.35 23.93 -23.21
CA MET A 165 3.07 23.76 -21.95
C MET A 165 2.35 24.41 -20.75
N HIS A 166 1.09 24.77 -20.91
CA HIS A 166 0.27 25.35 -19.86
C HIS A 166 -0.09 24.28 -18.83
N GLU A 167 -0.09 24.66 -17.56
CA GLU A 167 -0.19 23.74 -16.42
C GLU A 167 -1.51 23.94 -15.70
N THR A 168 -2.12 22.84 -15.25
CA THR A 168 -3.30 22.87 -14.40
C THR A 168 -2.90 23.19 -12.96
N VAL A 169 -3.89 23.43 -12.11
CA VAL A 169 -3.71 23.26 -10.67
C VAL A 169 -3.37 21.80 -10.33
N ARG A 170 -2.83 21.57 -9.13
CA ARG A 170 -2.60 20.20 -8.62
C ARG A 170 -3.92 19.50 -8.29
N SER A 171 -3.90 18.17 -8.41
CA SER A 171 -4.99 17.30 -7.97
C SER A 171 -5.23 17.39 -6.47
N ASP A 172 -6.31 16.77 -5.99
CA ASP A 172 -6.45 16.50 -4.57
C ASP A 172 -5.32 15.61 -4.05
N LYS A 173 -4.98 15.83 -2.78
CA LYS A 173 -3.92 15.11 -2.07
C LYS A 173 -4.36 13.68 -1.75
N ARG A 174 -3.45 12.72 -1.95
CA ARG A 174 -3.58 11.37 -1.42
C ARG A 174 -2.43 11.04 -0.48
N ILE A 175 -2.76 10.57 0.71
CA ILE A 175 -1.76 10.22 1.72
C ILE A 175 -1.55 8.72 1.68
N LEU A 176 -0.27 8.33 1.65
CA LEU A 176 0.15 6.95 1.69
C LEU A 176 0.90 6.64 2.98
N HIS A 177 0.50 5.54 3.59
CA HIS A 177 1.14 5.00 4.79
C HIS A 177 2.04 3.82 4.43
N VAL A 178 3.29 3.89 4.88
CA VAL A 178 4.22 2.76 4.84
C VAL A 178 4.28 2.14 6.23
N SER A 179 4.05 0.84 6.27
CA SER A 179 4.23 0.01 7.44
C SER A 179 5.59 -0.67 7.40
N GLY A 180 6.24 -0.75 8.57
CA GLY A 180 7.42 -1.57 8.74
C GLY A 180 7.08 -3.07 8.72
N LYS A 181 8.07 -3.92 9.01
CA LYS A 181 7.91 -5.38 9.04
C LYS A 181 6.78 -5.88 9.97
N PRO A 182 6.20 -7.06 9.70
CA PRO A 182 5.26 -7.73 10.59
C PRO A 182 5.82 -7.91 12.00
N LYS A 183 4.95 -7.93 13.01
CA LYS A 183 5.30 -8.16 14.40
C LYS A 183 4.78 -9.53 14.84
N LEU A 184 5.69 -10.43 15.16
CA LEU A 184 5.36 -11.72 15.76
C LEU A 184 5.09 -11.58 17.27
N LEU A 185 3.90 -11.95 17.69
CA LEU A 185 3.46 -12.02 19.08
C LEU A 185 3.36 -13.49 19.50
N CYS A 186 3.68 -13.79 20.76
CA CYS A 186 3.62 -15.13 21.33
C CYS A 186 2.89 -15.08 22.67
N SER A 187 2.00 -16.04 22.89
CA SER A 187 1.23 -16.20 24.12
C SER A 187 1.25 -17.66 24.59
N PRO A 188 1.67 -17.96 25.84
CA PRO A 188 2.22 -17.03 26.83
C PRO A 188 3.57 -16.43 26.39
N SER A 189 3.85 -15.19 26.83
CA SER A 189 5.12 -14.51 26.54
C SER A 189 6.16 -14.86 27.60
N ASN A 190 7.33 -15.33 27.16
CA ASN A 190 8.53 -15.58 27.99
C ASN A 190 8.45 -16.70 29.05
N SER A 191 7.76 -17.81 28.77
CA SER A 191 7.88 -19.04 29.56
C SER A 191 8.77 -20.07 28.87
N VAL A 192 9.69 -20.70 29.63
CA VAL A 192 10.23 -21.99 29.22
C VAL A 192 9.04 -22.95 29.18
N MET A 193 8.80 -23.55 28.02
CA MET A 193 7.66 -24.43 27.84
C MET A 193 8.04 -25.85 28.24
N HIS A 194 7.07 -26.58 28.75
CA HIS A 194 7.18 -27.99 29.05
C HIS A 194 6.36 -28.82 28.05
N THR A 195 6.78 -30.05 27.83
CA THR A 195 6.03 -30.98 26.97
C THR A 195 4.60 -31.12 27.44
N GLY A 196 3.63 -30.86 26.56
CA GLY A 196 2.21 -30.83 26.90
C GLY A 196 1.60 -29.42 26.98
N ASP A 197 2.41 -28.38 27.14
CA ASP A 197 1.94 -26.99 27.17
C ASP A 197 1.36 -26.54 25.82
N SER A 198 0.54 -25.49 25.86
CA SER A 198 -0.03 -24.85 24.67
C SER A 198 0.61 -23.49 24.44
N VAL A 199 0.97 -23.20 23.18
CA VAL A 199 1.49 -21.90 22.75
C VAL A 199 0.77 -21.43 21.50
N SER A 200 0.48 -20.13 21.43
CA SER A 200 -0.07 -19.48 20.24
C SER A 200 0.81 -18.33 19.79
N PHE A 201 1.17 -18.37 18.51
CA PHE A 201 1.84 -17.31 17.79
C PHE A 201 0.83 -16.53 16.96
N SER A 202 0.92 -15.20 16.97
CA SER A 202 0.09 -14.32 16.15
C SER A 202 0.96 -13.35 15.36
N CYS A 203 0.78 -13.32 14.05
CA CYS A 203 1.49 -12.42 13.16
C CYS A 203 0.68 -11.13 12.98
N HIS A 204 1.09 -10.06 13.67
CA HIS A 204 0.42 -8.77 13.63
C HIS A 204 0.98 -7.88 12.53
N ILE A 205 0.10 -7.31 11.71
CA ILE A 205 0.44 -6.36 10.64
C ILE A 205 -0.40 -5.10 10.78
N ASN A 206 0.19 -3.94 10.50
CA ASN A 206 -0.48 -2.64 10.55
C ASN A 206 -0.94 -2.20 9.15
N VAL A 207 -1.47 -3.13 8.37
CA VAL A 207 -1.91 -2.90 6.99
C VAL A 207 -3.30 -3.49 6.77
N SER A 208 -3.96 -3.06 5.70
CA SER A 208 -5.27 -3.49 5.24
C SER A 208 -5.34 -5.00 5.02
N SER A 209 -6.55 -5.55 4.95
CA SER A 209 -6.81 -6.99 4.78
C SER A 209 -6.45 -7.51 3.38
N GLY A 210 -6.41 -8.83 3.20
CA GLY A 210 -6.05 -9.48 1.92
C GLY A 210 -4.64 -10.06 1.86
N TRP A 211 -3.99 -10.24 3.01
CA TRP A 211 -2.69 -10.88 3.14
C TRP A 211 -2.80 -12.36 3.44
N GLU A 212 -1.94 -13.14 2.80
CA GLU A 212 -1.62 -14.50 3.19
C GLU A 212 -0.45 -14.48 4.18
N PHE A 213 -0.53 -15.31 5.21
CA PHE A 213 0.48 -15.41 6.25
C PHE A 213 1.31 -16.67 6.02
N LEU A 214 2.63 -16.50 5.98
CA LEU A 214 3.62 -17.55 5.84
C LEU A 214 4.38 -17.66 7.16
N TRP A 215 4.47 -18.87 7.68
CA TRP A 215 5.16 -19.18 8.92
C TRP A 215 6.48 -19.87 8.64
N TYR A 216 7.50 -19.57 9.44
CA TYR A 216 8.82 -20.16 9.32
C TYR A 216 9.31 -20.66 10.68
N LYS A 217 9.97 -21.81 10.68
CA LYS A 217 10.70 -22.36 11.82
C LYS A 217 12.13 -22.66 11.39
N ASP A 218 13.10 -22.07 12.07
CA ASP A 218 14.54 -22.22 11.78
C ASP A 218 14.87 -21.94 10.30
N GLY A 219 14.14 -20.98 9.70
CA GLY A 219 14.27 -20.60 8.29
C GLY A 219 13.48 -21.47 7.30
N THR A 220 12.88 -22.58 7.74
CA THR A 220 12.07 -23.46 6.89
C THR A 220 10.61 -23.06 6.94
N GLN A 221 9.96 -22.92 5.77
CA GLN A 221 8.55 -22.56 5.70
C GLN A 221 7.67 -23.72 6.21
N LEU A 222 6.69 -23.38 7.05
CA LEU A 222 5.69 -24.29 7.56
C LEU A 222 4.45 -24.32 6.63
N VAL A 223 3.59 -25.33 6.80
CA VAL A 223 2.39 -25.54 5.95
C VAL A 223 1.20 -24.73 6.47
N GLU A 224 1.29 -24.26 7.70
CA GLU A 224 0.26 -23.54 8.43
C GLU A 224 -0.03 -22.19 7.77
N SER A 225 -1.33 -21.90 7.70
CA SER A 225 -1.86 -20.68 7.09
C SER A 225 -2.74 -19.93 8.08
N GLY A 226 -2.82 -18.62 7.90
CA GLY A 226 -3.64 -17.75 8.74
C GLY A 226 -2.80 -16.90 9.69
N ASN A 227 -3.44 -15.89 10.28
CA ASN A 227 -2.78 -14.89 11.12
C ASN A 227 -2.29 -15.47 12.47
N ASN A 228 -2.77 -16.65 12.87
CA ASN A 228 -2.39 -17.33 14.09
C ASN A 228 -1.88 -18.75 13.80
N HIS A 229 -0.83 -19.15 14.52
CA HIS A 229 -0.29 -20.51 14.52
C HIS A 229 -0.27 -21.02 15.97
N THR A 230 -1.08 -22.03 16.28
CA THR A 230 -1.24 -22.55 17.64
C THR A 230 -0.80 -23.99 17.70
N ILE A 231 0.04 -24.29 18.70
CA ILE A 231 0.48 -25.64 19.03
C ILE A 231 -0.15 -25.99 20.38
N LEU A 232 -1.15 -26.88 20.37
CA LEU A 232 -1.92 -27.23 21.57
C LEU A 232 -1.13 -28.07 22.58
N SER A 233 -0.19 -28.88 22.08
CA SER A 233 0.65 -29.75 22.90
C SER A 233 2.07 -29.72 22.34
N VAL A 234 2.91 -28.89 22.95
CA VAL A 234 4.30 -28.71 22.50
C VAL A 234 5.17 -29.92 22.87
N LEU A 235 6.12 -30.23 22.00
CA LEU A 235 7.12 -31.27 22.18
C LEU A 235 8.52 -30.68 21.99
N THR A 236 9.56 -31.39 22.42
CA THR A 236 10.96 -30.93 22.28
C THR A 236 11.36 -30.67 20.82
N ARG A 237 10.72 -31.34 19.84
CA ARG A 237 10.91 -31.06 18.41
C ARG A 237 10.35 -29.71 17.96
N ASN A 238 9.46 -29.10 18.74
CA ASN A 238 8.93 -27.76 18.47
C ASN A 238 9.89 -26.67 18.92
N THR A 239 10.96 -26.99 19.67
CA THR A 239 12.05 -26.05 19.95
C THR A 239 12.64 -25.50 18.65
N GLY A 240 12.82 -24.19 18.59
CA GLY A 240 13.36 -23.51 17.42
C GLY A 240 13.03 -22.02 17.39
N SER A 241 13.42 -21.36 16.31
CA SER A 241 13.22 -19.94 16.06
C SER A 241 12.08 -19.72 15.07
N TYR A 242 10.99 -19.12 15.54
CA TYR A 242 9.79 -18.88 14.75
C TYR A 242 9.77 -17.45 14.21
N SER A 243 9.40 -17.27 12.94
CA SER A 243 9.15 -15.96 12.32
C SER A 243 7.94 -16.05 11.39
N CYS A 244 7.36 -14.90 11.07
CA CYS A 244 6.28 -14.81 10.09
C CYS A 244 6.59 -13.80 8.99
N GLN A 245 5.96 -14.00 7.84
CA GLN A 245 6.01 -13.13 6.68
C GLN A 245 4.61 -13.05 6.08
N THR A 246 4.30 -11.98 5.37
CA THR A 246 3.05 -11.88 4.63
C THR A 246 3.28 -11.77 3.13
N ARG A 247 2.30 -12.27 2.38
CA ARG A 247 2.33 -12.29 0.92
C ARG A 247 1.01 -11.77 0.37
N ARG A 248 1.06 -10.96 -0.67
CA ARG A 248 -0.13 -10.57 -1.45
C ARG A 248 0.19 -10.34 -2.93
N GLY A 249 -0.85 -10.28 -3.75
CA GLY A 249 -0.76 -10.03 -5.19
C GLY A 249 -0.92 -11.32 -6.01
N ARG A 250 -1.64 -11.22 -7.14
CA ARG A 250 -1.90 -12.36 -8.05
C ARG A 250 -0.88 -12.44 -9.19
N ASN A 251 -0.71 -11.34 -9.93
CA ASN A 251 0.18 -11.28 -11.09
C ASN A 251 1.61 -10.90 -10.68
N VAL A 252 1.74 -9.95 -9.76
CA VAL A 252 3.01 -9.55 -9.14
C VAL A 252 2.87 -9.87 -7.67
N VAL A 253 3.58 -10.89 -7.22
CA VAL A 253 3.56 -11.35 -5.83
C VAL A 253 4.54 -10.50 -5.04
N PHE A 254 4.05 -9.81 -4.02
CA PHE A 254 4.87 -9.11 -3.04
C PHE A 254 4.98 -9.94 -1.76
N LEU A 255 6.20 -9.98 -1.22
CA LEU A 255 6.53 -10.60 0.07
C LEU A 255 7.02 -9.50 1.01
N SER A 256 6.39 -9.39 2.18
CA SER A 256 6.87 -8.47 3.21
C SER A 256 8.27 -8.87 3.69
N PRO A 257 9.00 -7.98 4.37
CA PRO A 257 10.11 -8.42 5.22
C PRO A 257 9.62 -9.44 6.27
N GLN A 258 10.50 -10.32 6.73
CA GLN A 258 10.18 -11.23 7.84
C GLN A 258 10.12 -10.46 9.17
N SER A 259 9.27 -10.94 10.09
CA SER A 259 9.14 -10.42 11.44
C SER A 259 10.43 -10.60 12.26
N GLN A 260 10.47 -10.01 13.47
CA GLN A 260 11.40 -10.51 14.48
C GLN A 260 11.17 -12.01 14.73
N ALA A 261 12.24 -12.73 14.99
CA ALA A 261 12.16 -14.14 15.34
C ALA A 261 11.98 -14.31 16.86
N VAL A 262 11.10 -15.24 17.24
CA VAL A 262 10.86 -15.61 18.64
C VAL A 262 11.36 -17.03 18.85
N LYS A 263 12.26 -17.21 19.81
CA LYS A 263 12.78 -18.54 20.18
C LYS A 263 11.81 -19.22 21.14
N LEU A 264 11.38 -20.42 20.77
CA LEU A 264 10.64 -21.33 21.62
C LEU A 264 11.61 -22.36 22.19
N ASP A 265 11.76 -22.41 23.51
CA ASP A 265 12.53 -23.44 24.22
C ASP A 265 11.56 -24.38 24.93
N VAL A 266 11.46 -25.61 24.46
CA VAL A 266 10.63 -26.66 25.06
C VAL A 266 11.54 -27.64 25.78
N LYS A 267 11.43 -27.67 27.09
CA LYS A 267 12.05 -28.69 27.94
C LYS A 267 11.12 -29.86 28.07
N VAL A 268 11.68 -31.04 28.32
CA VAL A 268 10.86 -32.15 28.79
C VAL A 268 10.18 -31.67 30.06
N GLY A 269 8.85 -31.67 30.03
CA GLY A 269 8.08 -31.58 31.25
C GLY A 269 8.45 -32.82 32.01
N VAL A 270 9.36 -32.66 32.98
CA VAL A 270 9.46 -33.62 34.05
C VAL A 270 8.13 -33.42 34.76
N SER A 271 7.12 -34.19 34.33
CA SER A 271 6.05 -34.53 35.24
C SER A 271 6.73 -34.88 36.57
N PRO A 272 6.14 -34.56 37.73
CA PRO A 272 6.57 -35.14 38.99
C PRO A 272 6.80 -36.67 38.89
N PHE A 273 6.27 -37.30 37.84
CA PHE A 273 6.56 -38.64 37.36
C PHE A 273 7.57 -38.67 36.19
N GLY A 274 8.87 -38.70 36.48
CA GLY A 274 9.88 -39.17 35.53
C GLY A 274 11.31 -38.65 35.78
N LEU A 275 12.12 -39.17 36.70
CA LEU A 275 12.16 -40.52 37.24
C LEU A 275 11.83 -40.50 38.74
N CYS A 276 10.87 -41.33 39.17
CA CYS A 276 10.83 -41.74 40.57
C CYS A 276 12.16 -42.43 40.88
N VAL A 277 13.08 -41.73 41.55
CA VAL A 277 14.09 -42.41 42.34
C VAL A 277 13.36 -42.90 43.58
N TYR A 278 12.73 -44.07 43.48
CA TYR A 278 12.20 -44.74 44.66
C TYR A 278 13.35 -45.52 45.30
N ARG A 279 13.49 -45.37 46.62
CA ARG A 279 14.23 -46.33 47.44
C ARG A 279 13.20 -47.25 48.06
N ALA A 280 13.18 -48.52 47.67
CA ALA A 280 12.36 -49.51 48.34
C ALA A 280 12.96 -49.76 49.73
N HIS A 281 12.14 -49.63 50.77
CA HIS A 281 12.47 -50.12 52.11
C HIS A 281 11.75 -51.46 52.31
N ILE A 282 12.52 -52.52 52.58
CA ILE A 282 11.98 -53.87 52.76
C ILE A 282 11.74 -54.07 54.25
N VAL A 283 10.48 -54.25 54.64
CA VAL A 283 10.08 -54.58 56.01
C VAL A 283 9.82 -56.08 56.09
N LYS A 284 10.55 -56.80 56.95
CA LYS A 284 10.31 -58.22 57.20
C LYS A 284 9.44 -58.40 58.43
N THR A 285 8.77 -59.55 58.53
CA THR A 285 7.95 -59.94 59.71
C THR A 285 8.71 -59.93 61.03
N GLN A 286 10.04 -60.10 60.97
CA GLN A 286 10.95 -60.04 62.13
C GLN A 286 11.24 -58.60 62.59
N ASP A 287 11.13 -57.62 61.68
CA ASP A 287 11.52 -56.23 61.91
C ASP A 287 10.32 -55.33 62.31
N ASP A 288 9.08 -55.74 61.96
CA ASP A 288 7.84 -55.05 62.32
C ASP A 288 6.71 -56.04 62.71
N PRO A 289 6.82 -56.70 63.88
CA PRO A 289 5.85 -57.70 64.31
C PRO A 289 4.46 -57.12 64.65
N GLU A 290 4.37 -55.83 64.98
CA GLU A 290 3.11 -55.17 65.39
C GLU A 290 2.33 -54.53 64.23
N GLN A 291 2.82 -54.65 62.99
CA GLN A 291 2.19 -54.10 61.79
C GLN A 291 1.98 -52.57 61.88
N SER A 292 3.10 -51.85 61.94
CA SER A 292 3.15 -50.40 62.10
C SER A 292 2.57 -49.65 60.89
N LEU A 293 2.24 -48.38 61.11
CA LEU A 293 1.84 -47.44 60.06
C LEU A 293 3.09 -46.74 59.50
N TYR A 294 3.24 -46.80 58.19
CA TYR A 294 4.34 -46.20 57.45
C TYR A 294 3.85 -45.02 56.62
N THR A 295 4.66 -43.96 56.59
CA THR A 295 4.55 -42.86 55.63
C THR A 295 5.91 -42.63 54.99
N CYS A 296 5.92 -42.01 53.81
CA CYS A 296 7.15 -41.57 53.19
C CYS A 296 7.13 -40.04 52.98
N GLN A 297 8.31 -39.45 53.05
CA GLN A 297 8.53 -38.03 52.81
C GLN A 297 9.87 -37.86 52.09
N GLY A 298 9.87 -37.16 50.97
CA GLY A 298 11.07 -36.87 50.19
C GLY A 298 11.86 -35.70 50.79
N ILE A 299 13.18 -35.77 50.70
CA ILE A 299 14.10 -34.70 51.10
C ILE A 299 14.88 -34.24 49.86
N ARG A 300 14.95 -32.93 49.64
CA ARG A 300 15.72 -32.35 48.53
C ARG A 300 17.18 -32.15 48.95
N ALA A 301 18.14 -32.77 48.25
CA ALA A 301 19.56 -32.56 48.53
C ALA A 301 19.94 -31.07 48.37
N GLY A 302 20.54 -30.48 49.41
CA GLY A 302 20.94 -29.07 49.44
C GLY A 302 19.87 -28.06 49.88
N SER A 303 18.70 -28.51 50.34
CA SER A 303 17.66 -27.64 50.92
C SER A 303 16.95 -28.34 52.08
N PRO A 304 16.64 -27.68 53.21
CA PRO A 304 15.90 -28.29 54.32
C PRO A 304 14.38 -28.41 54.06
N SER A 305 13.96 -28.38 52.79
CA SER A 305 12.56 -28.47 52.39
C SER A 305 12.14 -29.93 52.12
N TYR A 306 11.06 -30.34 52.76
CA TYR A 306 10.48 -31.67 52.64
C TYR A 306 9.31 -31.68 51.66
N SER A 307 9.05 -32.82 51.01
CA SER A 307 7.80 -33.02 50.27
C SER A 307 6.60 -33.10 51.21
N GLU A 308 5.40 -33.07 50.65
CA GLU A 308 4.22 -33.56 51.38
C GLU A 308 4.41 -35.02 51.78
N ILE A 309 3.85 -35.37 52.94
CA ILE A 309 3.90 -36.72 53.50
C ILE A 309 2.86 -37.57 52.77
N SER A 310 3.21 -38.80 52.40
CA SER A 310 2.27 -39.73 51.76
C SER A 310 1.10 -40.11 52.67
N ASP A 311 0.05 -40.66 52.06
CA ASP A 311 -0.97 -41.39 52.81
C ASP A 311 -0.34 -42.50 53.66
N GLN A 312 -0.97 -42.77 54.81
CA GLN A 312 -0.52 -43.79 55.73
C GLN A 312 -0.79 -45.19 55.18
N PHE A 313 0.25 -46.03 55.18
CA PHE A 313 0.15 -47.43 54.80
C PHE A 313 0.35 -48.33 56.02
N LYS A 314 -0.61 -49.19 56.32
CA LYS A 314 -0.48 -50.22 57.37
C LYS A 314 -0.10 -51.54 56.71
N THR A 315 0.99 -52.16 57.16
CA THR A 315 1.36 -53.51 56.74
C THR A 315 0.20 -54.46 57.08
N LYS A 316 -0.40 -55.13 56.09
CA LYS A 316 -1.49 -56.10 56.30
C LYS A 316 -1.07 -57.43 55.68
N ASN A 317 -1.14 -58.50 56.47
CA ASN A 317 -0.87 -59.87 56.03
C ASN A 317 0.50 -60.02 55.33
N LEU A 318 1.59 -59.66 56.01
CA LEU A 318 2.94 -60.08 55.63
C LEU A 318 3.03 -61.63 55.76
N ARG A 319 2.47 -62.35 54.78
CA ARG A 319 2.62 -63.81 54.66
C ARG A 319 3.97 -64.07 54.00
N GLU A 320 4.74 -64.99 54.57
CA GLU A 320 6.05 -65.43 54.09
C GLU A 320 5.98 -66.03 52.67
N TYR A 321 5.82 -65.25 51.61
CA TYR A 321 6.16 -65.69 50.26
C TYR A 321 6.53 -64.49 49.40
N ASN A 322 7.77 -64.53 48.88
CA ASN A 322 8.34 -63.57 47.94
C ASN A 322 7.49 -63.47 46.68
N TRP A 323 6.86 -62.33 46.45
CA TRP A 323 6.49 -61.87 45.12
C TRP A 323 6.52 -60.34 45.05
N ALA A 324 7.11 -59.83 43.97
CA ALA A 324 7.11 -58.41 43.64
C ALA A 324 5.70 -57.99 43.24
N LEU A 325 5.14 -57.01 43.95
CA LEU A 325 3.82 -56.46 43.66
C LEU A 325 4.01 -55.24 42.75
N ASN A 326 3.78 -55.42 41.45
CA ASN A 326 3.62 -54.31 40.51
C ASN A 326 2.27 -53.64 40.77
N VAL A 327 2.28 -52.38 41.19
CA VAL A 327 1.08 -51.54 41.20
C VAL A 327 1.18 -50.58 40.03
N ALA A 328 0.46 -50.90 38.96
CA ALA A 328 0.17 -49.96 37.88
C ALA A 328 -1.14 -49.23 38.19
N GLY A 329 -1.15 -47.93 37.93
CA GLY A 329 -2.34 -47.08 37.96
C GLY A 329 -2.32 -46.08 39.12
N PHE A 330 -2.04 -44.81 38.80
CA PHE A 330 -3.10 -43.80 38.68
C PHE A 330 -2.54 -42.61 37.90
N SER A 331 -3.34 -42.16 36.95
CA SER A 331 -3.18 -40.90 36.22
C SER A 331 -3.63 -39.73 37.11
N VAL A 332 -2.88 -38.64 37.08
CA VAL A 332 -3.42 -37.28 37.15
C VAL A 332 -2.71 -36.44 36.09
#